data_AF-X1VFK6-F1
#
_entry.id   AF-X1VFK6-F1
#
_cell.length_a   1.000
_cell.length_b   1.000
_cell.length_c   1.000
_cell.angle_alpha   90.00
_cell.angle_beta   90.00
_cell.angle_gamma   90.00
#
_symmetry.space_group_name_H-M   'P 1'
#
loop_
_entity.id
_entity.type
_entity.pdbx_description
1 polymer ?
#
loop_
_entity_poly.entity_id
_entity_poly.type
_entity_poly.pdbx_seq_one_letter_code
_entity_poly.pdbx_strand_id
1 'polypeptide(L)'
;MIDLTKNRSQFNKYTLKKTLSTELLLEDHLSDLIALEKFSGDVGKLKKKLVEILWCRECVTNHALELLGFCSEAITGGCPNRPAWEELSITADEIYEFFEPLKRIEQYTKPVFEKARQFNFSIRAIRKKLENRSPARLEYIGVKSGDNGNEYIR
;
A
#
# COMPACT_ATOMS: atom_id res chain seq x y z
N MET A 1 7.56 21.54 -10.25
CA MET A 1 7.99 20.14 -10.33
C MET A 1 9.51 20.15 -10.35
N ILE A 2 10.19 19.47 -9.41
CA ILE A 2 11.67 19.44 -9.38
C ILE A 2 12.12 18.36 -10.36
N ASP A 3 12.96 18.72 -11.34
CA ASP A 3 13.61 17.75 -12.22
C ASP A 3 14.72 17.03 -11.46
N LEU A 4 14.42 15.81 -10.97
CA LEU A 4 15.36 14.97 -10.24
C LEU A 4 16.18 14.05 -11.14
N THR A 5 15.95 14.06 -12.47
CA THR A 5 16.63 13.14 -13.41
C THR A 5 18.14 13.36 -13.45
N LYS A 6 18.58 14.58 -13.13
CA LYS A 6 19.99 14.97 -13.06
C LYS A 6 20.66 14.62 -11.72
N ASN A 7 19.89 14.22 -10.70
CA ASN A 7 20.41 13.83 -9.39
C ASN A 7 19.82 12.48 -8.96
N ARG A 8 20.44 11.41 -9.46
CA ARG A 8 20.03 10.02 -9.21
C ARG A 8 19.91 9.69 -7.71
N SER A 9 20.75 10.29 -6.85
CA SER A 9 20.66 10.07 -5.40
C SER A 9 19.38 10.66 -4.81
N GLN A 10 19.04 11.89 -5.19
CA GLN A 10 17.80 12.54 -4.74
C GLN A 10 16.55 11.86 -5.33
N PHE A 11 16.60 11.46 -6.60
CA PHE A 11 15.56 10.66 -7.23
C PHE A 11 15.30 9.36 -6.45
N ASN A 12 16.34 8.57 -6.21
CA ASN A 12 16.21 7.31 -5.46
C ASN A 12 15.63 7.52 -4.05
N LYS A 13 16.09 8.56 -3.33
CA LYS A 13 15.57 8.90 -2.00
C LYS A 13 14.10 9.30 -2.04
N TYR A 14 13.72 10.11 -3.03
CA TYR A 14 12.35 10.54 -3.21
C TYR A 14 11.42 9.36 -3.51
N THR A 15 11.76 8.56 -4.52
CA THR A 15 10.93 7.44 -4.96
C THR A 15 10.81 6.40 -3.85
N LEU A 16 11.92 6.04 -3.19
CA LEU A 16 11.87 5.14 -2.04
C LEU A 16 11.00 5.68 -0.91
N LYS A 17 11.15 6.95 -0.52
CA LYS A 17 10.33 7.55 0.54
C LYS A 17 8.84 7.50 0.18
N LYS A 18 8.48 7.89 -1.05
CA LYS A 18 7.09 7.90 -1.50
C LYS A 18 6.49 6.49 -1.59
N THR A 19 7.25 5.54 -2.12
CA THR A 19 6.84 4.12 -2.16
C THR A 19 6.60 3.58 -0.75
N LEU A 20 7.52 3.79 0.20
CA LEU A 20 7.35 3.27 1.56
C LEU A 20 6.17 3.91 2.29
N SER A 21 5.96 5.22 2.15
CA SER A 21 4.77 5.87 2.72
C SER A 21 3.47 5.32 2.13
N THR A 22 3.44 5.09 0.81
CA THR A 22 2.24 4.57 0.12
C THR A 22 1.98 3.11 0.48
N GLU A 23 3.04 2.29 0.58
CA GLU A 23 2.93 0.89 0.95
C GLU A 23 2.44 0.71 2.39
N LEU A 24 2.84 1.58 3.32
CA LEU A 24 2.28 1.60 4.67
C LEU A 24 0.78 1.91 4.69
N LEU A 25 0.31 2.88 3.90
CA LEU A 25 -1.12 3.21 3.79
C LEU A 25 -1.89 2.03 3.19
N LEU A 26 -1.33 1.38 2.16
CA LEU A 26 -1.90 0.17 1.58
C LEU A 26 -1.98 -0.97 2.60
N GLU A 27 -0.93 -1.19 3.39
CA GLU A 27 -0.90 -2.17 4.48
C GLU A 27 -1.99 -1.90 5.52
N ASP A 28 -2.19 -0.63 5.90
CA ASP A 28 -3.17 -0.23 6.91
C ASP A 28 -4.59 -0.53 6.40
N HIS A 29 -4.94 -0.10 5.19
CA HIS A 29 -6.25 -0.37 4.61
C HIS A 29 -6.51 -1.86 4.31
N LEU A 30 -5.48 -2.62 3.93
CA LEU A 30 -5.61 -4.08 3.83
C LEU A 30 -5.87 -4.70 5.21
N SER A 31 -5.22 -4.21 6.26
CA SER A 31 -5.42 -4.69 7.63
C SER A 31 -6.83 -4.38 8.14
N ASP A 32 -7.37 -3.20 7.83
CA ASP A 32 -8.75 -2.83 8.13
C ASP A 32 -9.74 -3.76 7.42
N LEU A 33 -9.55 -4.01 6.12
CA LEU A 33 -10.37 -4.98 5.38
C LEU A 33 -10.30 -6.37 6.02
N ILE A 34 -9.10 -6.85 6.37
CA ILE A 34 -8.92 -8.16 7.02
C ILE A 34 -9.67 -8.22 8.35
N ALA A 35 -9.67 -7.15 9.14
CA ALA A 35 -10.36 -7.10 10.43
C ALA A 35 -11.90 -7.28 10.30
N LEU A 36 -12.44 -7.00 9.12
CA LEU A 36 -13.86 -7.16 8.80
C LEU A 36 -14.24 -8.60 8.42
N GLU A 37 -13.28 -9.50 8.23
CA GLU A 37 -13.53 -10.93 7.96
C GLU A 37 -14.44 -11.57 9.01
N LYS A 38 -14.35 -11.15 10.27
CA LYS A 38 -15.21 -11.65 11.36
C LYS A 38 -16.72 -11.49 11.08
N PHE A 39 -17.09 -10.66 10.10
CA PHE A 39 -18.47 -10.46 9.64
C PHE A 39 -18.81 -11.19 8.34
N SER A 40 -17.87 -11.88 7.68
CA SER A 40 -18.06 -12.46 6.34
C SER A 40 -19.10 -13.59 6.28
N GLY A 41 -19.46 -14.17 7.43
CA GLY A 41 -20.52 -15.18 7.56
C GLY A 41 -21.91 -14.61 7.85
N ASP A 42 -22.03 -13.28 8.07
CA ASP A 42 -23.28 -12.60 8.42
C ASP A 42 -23.43 -11.36 7.52
N VAL A 43 -24.09 -11.56 6.37
CA VAL A 43 -24.34 -10.50 5.37
C VAL A 43 -25.06 -9.31 5.99
N GLY A 44 -25.91 -9.53 7.00
CA GLY A 44 -26.62 -8.46 7.70
C GLY A 44 -25.66 -7.55 8.47
N LYS A 45 -24.68 -8.12 9.18
CA LYS A 45 -23.61 -7.33 9.84
C LYS A 45 -22.65 -6.71 8.83
N LEU A 46 -22.31 -7.42 7.76
CA LEU A 46 -21.42 -6.90 6.72
C LEU A 46 -22.02 -5.68 6.01
N LYS A 47 -23.35 -5.68 5.75
CA LYS A 47 -24.07 -4.51 5.23
C LYS A 47 -23.97 -3.28 6.13
N LYS A 48 -23.94 -3.45 7.46
CA LYS A 48 -23.71 -2.34 8.40
C LYS A 48 -22.30 -1.75 8.31
N LYS A 49 -21.37 -2.47 7.69
CA LYS A 49 -19.97 -2.08 7.44
C LYS A 49 -19.71 -1.70 6.00
N LEU A 50 -20.74 -1.58 5.16
CA LEU A 50 -20.63 -1.33 3.73
C LEU A 50 -19.73 -0.13 3.40
N VAL A 51 -19.99 1.02 4.04
CA VAL A 51 -19.24 2.25 3.77
C VAL A 51 -17.75 2.07 4.07
N GLU A 52 -17.43 1.46 5.22
CA GLU A 52 -16.06 1.17 5.64
C GLU A 52 -15.35 0.23 4.66
N ILE A 53 -16.04 -0.82 4.21
CA ILE A 53 -15.52 -1.79 3.23
C ILE A 53 -15.21 -1.13 1.89
N LEU A 54 -16.19 -0.40 1.34
CA LEU A 54 -16.03 0.22 0.02
C LEU A 54 -14.96 1.31 0.06
N TRP A 55 -14.91 2.09 1.14
CA TRP A 55 -13.87 3.10 1.33
C TRP A 55 -12.48 2.47 1.43
N CYS A 56 -12.28 1.45 2.28
CA CYS A 56 -10.98 0.79 2.39
C CYS A 56 -10.56 0.17 1.05
N ARG A 57 -11.51 -0.45 0.33
CA ARG A 57 -11.23 -1.00 -0.99
C ARG A 57 -10.80 0.09 -1.98
N GLU A 58 -11.45 1.25 -1.98
CA GLU A 58 -11.09 2.35 -2.88
C GLU A 58 -9.68 2.87 -2.56
N CYS A 59 -9.35 3.01 -1.29
CA CYS A 59 -7.99 3.34 -0.85
C CYS A 59 -6.97 2.28 -1.30
N VAL A 60 -7.28 0.99 -1.13
CA VAL A 60 -6.42 -0.11 -1.60
C VAL A 60 -6.16 -0.01 -3.10
N THR A 61 -7.20 0.22 -3.92
CA THR A 61 -7.03 0.38 -5.37
C THR A 61 -6.22 1.61 -5.74
N ASN A 62 -6.44 2.73 -5.06
CA ASN A 62 -5.72 3.98 -5.33
C ASN A 62 -4.24 3.88 -4.96
N HIS A 63 -3.92 3.33 -3.79
CA HIS A 63 -2.52 3.14 -3.37
C HIS A 63 -1.79 2.13 -4.25
N ALA A 64 -2.48 1.09 -4.73
CA ALA A 64 -1.91 0.18 -5.71
C ALA A 64 -1.51 0.91 -7.01
N LEU A 65 -2.38 1.79 -7.54
CA LEU A 65 -2.05 2.62 -8.71
C LEU A 65 -0.90 3.59 -8.45
N GLU A 66 -0.85 4.22 -7.29
CA GLU A 66 0.26 5.09 -6.89
C GLU A 66 1.59 4.33 -6.85
N LEU A 67 1.58 3.11 -6.27
CA LEU A 67 2.75 2.23 -6.25
C LEU A 67 3.19 1.84 -7.66
N LEU A 68 2.28 1.53 -8.58
CA LEU A 68 2.62 1.28 -9.98
C LEU A 68 3.36 2.47 -10.61
N GLY A 69 2.88 3.69 -10.36
CA GLY A 69 3.55 4.92 -10.79
C GLY A 69 4.98 5.02 -10.27
N PHE A 70 5.17 4.89 -8.95
CA PHE A 70 6.51 4.96 -8.34
C PHE A 70 7.43 3.81 -8.79
N CYS A 71 6.90 2.60 -8.99
CA CYS A 71 7.66 1.48 -9.52
C CYS A 71 8.13 1.76 -10.96
N SER A 72 7.24 2.29 -11.82
CA SER A 72 7.60 2.65 -13.19
C SER A 72 8.71 3.72 -13.22
N GLU A 73 8.59 4.74 -12.38
CA GLU A 73 9.63 5.75 -12.18
C GLU A 73 10.94 5.11 -11.70
N ALA A 74 10.90 4.26 -10.68
CA ALA A 74 12.09 3.62 -10.11
C ALA A 74 12.80 2.71 -11.13
N ILE A 75 12.06 1.91 -11.89
CA ILE A 75 12.60 0.97 -12.87
C ILE A 75 13.23 1.74 -14.03
N THR A 76 12.51 2.73 -14.58
CA THR A 76 12.99 3.56 -15.68
C THR A 76 14.19 4.42 -15.26
N GLY A 77 14.14 5.00 -14.05
CA GLY A 77 15.21 5.81 -13.47
C GLY A 77 16.42 5.01 -12.97
N GLY A 78 16.36 3.68 -13.03
CA GLY A 78 17.45 2.80 -12.63
C GLY A 78 17.74 2.85 -11.12
N CYS A 79 16.71 2.87 -10.28
CA CYS A 79 16.85 2.70 -8.84
C CYS A 79 17.58 1.37 -8.52
N PRO A 80 18.37 1.32 -7.43
CA PRO A 80 18.97 0.08 -6.95
C PRO A 80 17.91 -0.97 -6.65
N ASN A 81 18.32 -2.25 -6.70
CA ASN A 81 17.46 -3.40 -6.42
C ASN A 81 16.23 -3.49 -7.36
N ARG A 82 16.45 -3.28 -8.66
CA ARG A 82 15.43 -3.41 -9.71
C ARG A 82 14.49 -4.63 -9.56
N PRO A 83 14.96 -5.84 -9.22
CA PRO A 83 14.05 -6.99 -9.04
C PRO A 83 12.96 -6.76 -7.97
N ALA A 84 13.26 -6.04 -6.89
CA ALA A 84 12.26 -5.74 -5.86
C ALA A 84 11.24 -4.69 -6.33
N TRP A 85 11.64 -3.76 -7.20
CA TRP A 85 10.72 -2.80 -7.83
C TRP A 85 9.79 -3.48 -8.83
N GLU A 86 10.31 -4.42 -9.61
CA GLU A 86 9.51 -5.22 -10.54
C GLU A 86 8.52 -6.12 -9.78
N GLU A 87 8.96 -6.76 -8.69
CA GLU A 87 8.09 -7.55 -7.81
C GLU A 87 6.99 -6.68 -7.16
N LEU A 88 7.31 -5.46 -6.72
CA LEU A 88 6.32 -4.52 -6.20
C LEU A 88 5.33 -4.10 -7.29
N SER A 89 5.81 -3.82 -8.50
CA SER A 89 4.96 -3.45 -9.62
C SER A 89 3.95 -4.55 -9.93
N ILE A 90 4.40 -5.80 -10.05
CA ILE A 90 3.51 -6.94 -10.32
C ILE A 90 2.51 -7.12 -9.18
N THR A 91 2.96 -7.06 -7.93
CA THR A 91 2.06 -7.21 -6.77
C THR A 91 1.03 -6.09 -6.70
N ALA A 92 1.42 -4.84 -6.98
CA ALA A 92 0.49 -3.71 -7.00
C ALA A 92 -0.54 -3.84 -8.13
N ASP A 93 -0.14 -4.32 -9.31
CA ASP A 93 -1.05 -4.61 -10.42
C ASP A 93 -2.07 -5.69 -10.04
N GLU A 94 -1.60 -6.80 -9.47
CA GLU A 94 -2.47 -7.88 -8.98
C GLU A 94 -3.47 -7.40 -7.91
N ILE A 95 -3.04 -6.51 -7.00
CA ILE A 95 -3.91 -5.91 -5.99
C ILE A 95 -5.00 -5.08 -6.67
N TYR A 96 -4.62 -4.21 -7.61
CA TYR A 96 -5.55 -3.36 -8.34
C TYR A 96 -6.58 -4.21 -9.10
N GLU A 97 -6.12 -5.17 -9.92
CA GLU A 97 -6.99 -6.05 -10.70
C GLU A 97 -7.94 -6.87 -9.82
N PHE A 98 -7.48 -7.29 -8.64
CA PHE A 98 -8.31 -8.06 -7.71
C PHE A 98 -9.39 -7.22 -7.02
N PHE A 99 -9.05 -6.03 -6.54
CA PHE A 99 -9.97 -5.20 -5.73
C PHE A 99 -10.86 -4.29 -6.57
N GLU A 100 -10.42 -3.84 -7.74
CA GLU A 100 -11.20 -2.93 -8.59
C GLU A 100 -12.58 -3.47 -9.03
N PRO A 101 -12.80 -4.78 -9.25
CA PRO A 101 -14.15 -5.30 -9.52
C PRO A 101 -15.04 -5.48 -8.27
N LEU A 102 -14.51 -5.35 -7.04
CA LEU A 102 -15.23 -5.63 -5.79
C LEU A 102 -16.07 -4.42 -5.33
N LYS A 103 -17.15 -4.11 -6.08
CA LYS A 103 -18.02 -2.93 -5.85
C LYS A 103 -19.24 -3.23 -4.97
N ARG A 104 -19.48 -4.50 -4.64
CA ARG A 104 -20.69 -4.95 -3.94
C ARG A 104 -20.35 -5.79 -2.73
N ILE A 105 -21.16 -5.65 -1.68
CA ILE A 105 -20.93 -6.30 -0.38
C ILE A 105 -20.93 -7.82 -0.46
N GLU A 106 -21.75 -8.38 -1.34
CA GLU A 106 -21.88 -9.83 -1.54
C GLU A 106 -20.59 -10.47 -2.08
N GLN A 107 -19.70 -9.67 -2.66
CA GLN A 107 -18.40 -10.14 -3.16
C GLN A 107 -17.40 -10.34 -2.02
N TYR A 108 -17.59 -9.69 -0.87
CA TYR A 108 -16.68 -9.74 0.27
C TYR A 108 -16.89 -11.01 1.10
N THR A 109 -16.46 -12.11 0.51
CA THR A 109 -16.47 -13.45 1.09
C THR A 109 -15.17 -13.75 1.82
N LYS A 110 -15.13 -14.84 2.60
CA LYS A 110 -13.90 -15.28 3.28
C LYS A 110 -12.66 -15.37 2.36
N PRO A 111 -12.75 -15.94 1.14
CA PRO A 111 -11.63 -15.91 0.19
C PRO A 111 -11.09 -14.52 -0.16
N VAL A 112 -11.94 -13.48 -0.19
CA VAL A 112 -11.48 -12.09 -0.43
C VAL A 112 -10.59 -11.60 0.71
N PHE A 113 -10.98 -11.86 1.95
CA PHE A 113 -10.19 -11.49 3.13
C PHE A 113 -8.90 -12.31 3.25
N GLU A 114 -8.93 -13.59 2.85
CA GLU A 114 -7.72 -14.42 2.73
C GLU A 114 -6.76 -13.88 1.68
N LYS A 115 -7.28 -13.45 0.51
CA LYS A 115 -6.46 -12.82 -0.52
C LYS A 115 -5.88 -11.48 -0.06
N ALA A 116 -6.66 -10.67 0.67
CA ALA A 116 -6.17 -9.44 1.31
C ALA A 116 -4.98 -9.71 2.25
N ARG A 117 -5.04 -10.78 3.06
CA ARG A 117 -3.89 -11.21 3.90
C ARG A 117 -2.67 -11.57 3.08
N GLN A 118 -2.84 -12.34 2.01
CA GLN A 118 -1.74 -12.72 1.12
C GLN A 118 -1.04 -11.48 0.56
N PHE A 119 -1.82 -10.52 0.05
CA PHE A 119 -1.26 -9.25 -0.43
C PHE A 119 -0.54 -8.47 0.67
N ASN A 120 -1.12 -8.38 1.86
CA ASN A 120 -0.49 -7.71 3.00
C ASN A 120 0.87 -8.36 3.38
N PHE A 121 0.98 -9.69 3.33
CA PHE A 121 2.27 -10.36 3.55
C PHE A 121 3.28 -10.09 2.42
N SER A 122 2.83 -10.10 1.16
CA SER A 122 3.68 -9.83 0.00
C SER A 122 4.27 -8.42 0.04
N ILE A 123 3.45 -7.39 0.24
CA ILE A 123 3.93 -5.99 0.29
C ILE A 123 4.95 -5.78 1.40
N ARG A 124 4.71 -6.35 2.60
CA ARG A 124 5.65 -6.30 3.73
C ARG A 124 6.98 -6.98 3.42
N ALA A 125 6.95 -8.11 2.71
CA ALA A 125 8.15 -8.82 2.30
C ALA A 125 8.96 -8.00 1.28
N ILE A 126 8.27 -7.35 0.34
CA ILE A 126 8.89 -6.51 -0.68
C ILE A 126 9.48 -5.22 -0.06
N ARG A 127 8.77 -4.56 0.87
CA ARG A 127 9.30 -3.42 1.65
C ARG A 127 10.66 -3.76 2.26
N LYS A 128 10.77 -4.90 2.95
CA LYS A 128 12.05 -5.33 3.54
C LYS A 128 13.17 -5.50 2.51
N LYS A 129 12.86 -5.97 1.30
CA LYS A 129 13.84 -6.08 0.20
C LYS A 129 14.30 -4.70 -0.28
N LEU A 130 13.39 -3.73 -0.38
CA LEU A 130 13.69 -2.35 -0.78
C LEU A 130 14.53 -1.63 0.28
N GLU A 131 14.21 -1.81 1.57
CA GLU A 131 14.94 -1.21 2.70
C GLU A 131 16.36 -1.78 2.86
N ASN A 132 16.52 -3.12 2.81
CA ASN A 132 17.80 -3.79 3.07
C ASN A 132 18.89 -3.52 2.01
N ARG A 133 18.52 -3.01 0.84
CA ARG A 133 19.47 -2.73 -0.27
C ARG A 133 19.54 -1.25 -0.65
N SER A 134 18.95 -0.37 0.15
CA SER A 134 19.07 1.07 -0.04
C SER A 134 20.17 1.65 0.86
N PRO A 135 21.17 2.36 0.30
CA PRO A 135 22.12 3.12 1.12
C PRO A 135 21.47 4.32 1.83
N ALA A 136 20.22 4.65 1.50
CA ALA A 136 19.42 5.62 2.23
C ALA A 136 18.66 4.91 3.35
N ARG A 137 19.30 4.77 4.51
CA ARG A 137 18.61 4.45 5.76
C ARG A 137 17.67 5.62 6.05
N LEU A 138 16.39 5.48 5.73
CA LEU A 138 15.37 6.46 6.08
C LEU A 138 15.19 6.40 7.60
N GLU A 139 15.48 7.51 8.29
CA GLU A 139 15.06 7.69 9.68
C GLU A 139 13.52 7.64 9.69
N TYR A 140 13.00 6.52 10.18
CA TYR A 140 11.57 6.25 10.26
C TYR A 140 10.97 7.12 11.36
N ILE A 141 10.17 8.12 10.99
CA ILE A 141 9.25 8.76 11.92
C ILE A 141 8.02 7.87 11.93
N GLY A 142 7.89 7.03 12.95
CA GLY A 142 6.73 6.17 13.14
C GLY A 142 5.46 7.03 13.16
N VAL A 143 4.59 6.80 12.19
CA VAL A 143 3.22 7.30 12.27
C VAL A 143 2.52 6.39 13.27
N LYS A 144 2.44 6.84 14.53
CA LYS A 144 1.53 6.23 15.50
C LYS A 144 0.11 6.54 15.03
N SER A 145 -0.61 5.51 14.59
CA SER A 145 -2.06 5.56 14.47
C SER A 145 -2.64 5.71 15.88
N GLY A 146 -3.18 6.89 16.14
CA GLY A 146 -3.83 7.25 17.41
C GLY A 146 -3.10 8.36 18.14
N ASP A 147 -3.46 9.60 17.82
CA ASP A 147 -3.79 10.58 18.86
C ASP A 147 -4.52 11.78 18.22
N ASN A 148 -5.80 11.90 18.57
CA ASN A 148 -6.52 13.16 18.52
C ASN A 148 -5.85 14.08 19.55
N GLY A 149 -4.95 14.94 19.12
CA GLY A 149 -4.29 15.88 20.00
C GLY A 149 -3.80 17.09 19.24
N ASN A 150 -4.52 18.20 19.37
CA ASN A 150 -3.97 19.54 19.19
C ASN A 150 -2.55 19.59 19.77
N GLU A 151 -1.58 20.07 19.00
CA GLU A 151 -0.52 20.85 19.60
C GLU A 151 0.07 21.85 18.60
N TYR A 152 0.02 23.10 19.04
CA TYR A 152 0.55 24.30 18.40
C TYR A 152 2.09 24.34 18.53
N ILE A 153 2.75 24.79 17.46
CA ILE A 153 3.89 25.74 17.40
C ILE A 153 5.19 25.40 18.20
N ARG A 154 6.32 25.24 17.49
CA ARG A 154 7.38 26.28 17.30
C ARG A 154 8.33 25.92 16.17
#